data_AF-A0A9X2JYV7-F1
#
_entry.id   AF-A0A9X2JYV7-F1
#
_cell.length_a   1.000
_cell.length_b   1.000
_cell.length_c   1.000
_cell.angle_alpha   90.00
_cell.angle_beta   90.00
_cell.angle_gamma   90.00
#
_symmetry.space_group_name_H-M   'P 1'
#
loop_
_entity.id
_entity.type
_entity.pdbx_description
1 polymer ?
#
loop_
_entity_poly.entity_id
_entity_poly.type
_entity_poly.pdbx_seq_one_letter_code
_entity_poly.pdbx_strand_id
1 'polypeptide(L)'
;MTDTHDHHPRDAPIRERENEGADADPGADGGDQAGSRGQRRAPAFDVPHAFPHPAPPQNGHIRIAWGPSWGRAPSIRIRDLTCECLPTSYELCAGGGLLHIRRTQRRPQGTRISESPWVRTAEGLALWIALLEGRAR
;
A
#
# COMPACT_ATOMS: atom_id res chain seq x y z
N MET A 1 -14.35 -37.24 -54.43
CA MET A 1 -12.89 -37.39 -54.28
C MET A 1 -12.39 -36.12 -53.60
N THR A 2 -12.59 -36.09 -52.27
CA THR A 2 -11.57 -36.01 -51.18
C THR A 2 -11.45 -34.55 -50.73
N ASP A 3 -12.22 -34.05 -49.77
CA ASP A 3 -12.32 -34.41 -48.34
C ASP A 3 -10.95 -34.46 -47.64
N THR A 4 -10.57 -33.35 -47.00
CA THR A 4 -9.48 -33.27 -46.01
C THR A 4 -9.86 -32.23 -44.94
N HIS A 5 -10.72 -32.67 -44.03
CA HIS A 5 -10.57 -32.66 -42.57
C HIS A 5 -9.89 -31.46 -41.87
N ASP A 6 -10.75 -30.70 -41.21
CA ASP A 6 -10.53 -29.87 -40.02
C ASP A 6 -10.04 -30.76 -38.85
N HIS A 7 -8.94 -30.38 -38.19
CA HIS A 7 -8.36 -31.14 -37.08
C HIS A 7 -8.54 -30.37 -35.77
N HIS A 8 -9.60 -30.71 -35.05
CA HIS A 8 -9.85 -30.29 -33.68
C HIS A 8 -9.41 -31.44 -32.75
N PRO A 9 -8.43 -31.26 -31.84
CA PRO A 9 -8.20 -32.25 -30.80
C PRO A 9 -9.14 -32.00 -29.62
N ARG A 10 -10.06 -32.95 -29.40
CA ARG A 10 -10.74 -33.21 -28.13
C ARG A 10 -10.00 -34.31 -27.36
N ASP A 11 -10.15 -34.22 -26.05
CA ASP A 11 -9.98 -35.22 -24.99
C ASP A 11 -8.67 -35.22 -24.16
N ALA A 12 -8.91 -35.17 -22.84
CA ALA A 12 -7.99 -35.05 -21.70
C ALA A 12 -7.30 -36.40 -21.35
N PRO A 13 -6.37 -36.44 -20.35
CA PRO A 13 -6.85 -36.63 -18.97
C PRO A 13 -6.01 -35.97 -17.86
N ILE A 14 -6.66 -35.90 -16.70
CA ILE A 14 -6.18 -35.57 -15.36
C ILE A 14 -4.98 -36.46 -14.98
N ARG A 15 -3.92 -35.86 -14.41
CA ARG A 15 -2.92 -36.57 -13.60
C ARG A 15 -2.68 -35.81 -12.31
N GLU A 16 -3.29 -36.32 -11.25
CA GLU A 16 -2.88 -36.13 -9.87
C GLU A 16 -1.49 -36.76 -9.71
N ARG A 17 -0.55 -36.04 -9.10
CA ARG A 17 0.68 -36.59 -8.52
C ARG A 17 0.76 -36.09 -7.08
N GLU A 18 0.32 -36.96 -6.18
CA GLU A 18 1.10 -37.50 -5.06
C GLU A 18 2.01 -36.49 -4.35
N ASN A 19 1.49 -35.92 -3.27
CA ASN A 19 2.28 -35.34 -2.19
C ASN A 19 2.33 -36.40 -1.06
N GLU A 20 3.36 -37.24 -1.09
CA GLU A 20 3.73 -38.10 0.03
C GLU A 20 5.13 -37.73 0.50
N GLY A 21 5.22 -37.45 1.79
CA GLY A 21 6.42 -36.99 2.49
C GLY A 21 6.04 -36.54 3.89
N ALA A 22 5.40 -37.45 4.63
CA ALA A 22 5.37 -37.39 6.08
C ALA A 22 6.79 -37.66 6.59
N ASP A 23 7.22 -36.93 7.62
CA ASP A 23 7.93 -37.50 8.76
C ASP A 23 8.00 -36.47 9.89
N ALA A 24 7.98 -36.98 11.11
CA ALA A 24 7.45 -36.37 12.32
C ALA A 24 8.43 -35.48 13.12
N ASP A 25 7.81 -34.64 13.96
CA ASP A 25 8.27 -34.03 15.24
C ASP A 25 8.77 -35.13 16.23
N PRO A 26 9.45 -34.90 17.39
CA PRO A 26 9.81 -33.65 18.11
C PRO A 26 11.23 -33.63 18.76
N GLY A 27 11.62 -32.53 19.42
CA GLY A 27 12.62 -32.61 20.50
C GLY A 27 13.42 -31.35 20.89
N ALA A 28 12.90 -30.63 21.88
CA ALA A 28 13.56 -30.09 23.08
C ALA A 28 14.81 -29.17 23.05
N ASP A 29 14.67 -28.11 23.86
CA ASP A 29 15.63 -27.51 24.79
C ASP A 29 16.80 -26.66 24.31
N GLY A 30 16.88 -25.46 24.93
CA GLY A 30 18.17 -24.79 25.17
C GLY A 30 18.21 -23.32 24.80
N GLY A 31 17.77 -22.47 25.73
CA GLY A 31 18.67 -21.45 26.28
C GLY A 31 19.02 -20.21 25.46
N ASP A 32 18.93 -19.11 26.20
CA ASP A 32 19.75 -17.90 26.11
C ASP A 32 19.30 -16.72 25.24
N GLN A 33 18.82 -15.76 26.03
CA GLN A 33 18.74 -14.33 25.82
C GLN A 33 19.92 -13.79 25.00
N ALA A 34 19.61 -13.20 23.84
CA ALA A 34 20.53 -12.29 23.19
C ALA A 34 19.76 -11.18 22.46
N GLY A 35 19.70 -10.02 23.11
CA GLY A 35 19.67 -8.75 22.41
C GLY A 35 18.29 -8.25 22.02
N SER A 36 17.49 -7.85 23.02
CA SER A 36 16.63 -6.68 22.85
C SER A 36 17.53 -5.47 22.57
N ARG A 37 17.99 -5.31 21.32
CA ARG A 37 18.44 -4.01 20.81
C ARG A 37 17.18 -3.16 20.81
N GLY A 38 16.94 -2.50 21.95
CA GLY A 38 16.01 -1.41 22.06
C GLY A 38 16.33 -0.47 20.93
N GLN A 39 15.49 -0.49 19.89
CA GLN A 39 15.47 0.55 18.89
C GLN A 39 15.20 1.82 19.69
N ARG A 40 16.25 2.59 19.97
CA ARG A 40 16.12 3.89 20.60
C ARG A 40 15.19 4.67 19.68
N ARG A 41 13.95 4.85 20.10
CA ARG A 41 13.01 5.76 19.47
C ARG A 41 13.71 7.11 19.53
N ALA A 42 14.22 7.57 18.38
CA ALA A 42 14.77 8.91 18.30
C ALA A 42 13.70 9.86 18.84
N PRO A 43 14.05 10.83 19.69
CA PRO A 43 13.07 11.81 20.14
C PRO A 43 12.47 12.46 18.88
N ALA A 44 11.14 12.54 18.84
CA ALA A 44 10.47 13.41 17.89
C ALA A 44 10.90 14.83 18.26
N PHE A 45 11.96 15.32 17.62
CA PHE A 45 12.19 16.74 17.59
C PHE A 45 10.97 17.32 16.88
N ASP A 46 10.14 18.02 17.64
CA ASP A 46 8.99 18.75 17.13
C ASP A 46 9.53 19.95 16.35
N VAL A 47 10.09 19.66 15.18
CA VAL A 47 10.60 20.67 14.25
C VAL A 47 9.36 21.33 13.67
N PRO A 48 9.21 22.66 13.77
CA PRO A 48 8.10 23.36 13.15
C PRO A 48 8.11 23.07 11.65
N HIS A 49 7.10 22.33 11.18
CA HIS A 49 6.91 22.05 9.77
C HIS A 49 5.95 23.09 9.19
N ALA A 50 6.30 23.66 8.03
CA ALA A 50 5.40 24.56 7.30
C ALA A 50 4.11 23.86 6.82
N PHE A 51 4.11 22.53 6.80
CA PHE A 51 3.02 21.66 6.39
C PHE A 51 2.76 20.59 7.47
N PRO A 52 1.54 20.06 7.60
CA PRO A 52 1.21 19.08 8.62
C PRO A 52 2.11 17.85 8.56
N HIS A 53 2.61 17.44 9.72
CA HIS A 53 3.33 16.17 9.88
C HIS A 53 2.32 15.05 10.13
N PRO A 54 2.26 14.00 9.29
CA PRO A 54 1.32 12.92 9.52
C PRO A 54 1.75 12.12 10.75
N ALA A 55 0.83 11.92 11.70
CA ALA A 55 1.10 11.10 12.86
C ALA A 55 1.47 9.66 12.44
N PRO A 56 2.27 8.93 13.25
CA PRO A 56 2.52 7.52 13.04
C PRO A 56 1.21 6.72 12.91
N PRO A 57 1.15 5.66 12.08
CA PRO A 57 -0.05 4.85 11.95
C PRO A 57 -0.46 4.27 13.31
N GLN A 58 -1.72 4.43 13.68
CA GLN A 58 -2.30 3.85 14.88
C GLN A 58 -2.54 2.33 14.68
N ASN A 59 -2.68 1.61 15.78
CA ASN A 59 -3.08 0.21 15.72
C ASN A 59 -4.51 0.10 15.14
N GLY A 60 -4.74 -0.86 14.25
CA GLY A 60 -6.05 -1.03 13.60
C GLY A 60 -6.45 0.10 12.64
N HIS A 61 -5.50 0.91 12.16
CA HIS A 61 -5.78 1.97 11.17
C HIS A 61 -6.48 1.42 9.91
N ILE A 62 -7.31 2.27 9.32
CA ILE A 62 -7.98 2.00 8.05
C ILE A 62 -6.92 1.87 6.95
N ARG A 63 -6.97 0.77 6.19
CA ARG A 63 -6.08 0.56 5.04
C ARG A 63 -6.64 1.27 3.83
N ILE A 64 -5.87 2.18 3.25
CA ILE A 64 -6.23 2.86 2.01
C ILE A 64 -5.92 1.93 0.84
N ALA A 65 -6.89 1.78 -0.06
CA ALA A 65 -6.75 0.99 -1.29
C ALA A 65 -5.91 1.75 -2.33
N TRP A 66 -4.59 1.72 -2.16
CA TRP A 66 -3.65 2.41 -3.04
C TRP A 66 -3.58 1.76 -4.43
N GLY A 67 -3.98 2.51 -5.45
CA GLY A 67 -3.89 2.15 -6.87
C GLY A 67 -2.86 2.98 -7.64
N PRO A 68 -2.63 2.69 -8.94
CA PRO A 68 -1.81 3.54 -9.80
C PRO A 68 -2.51 4.88 -10.10
N SER A 69 -1.75 5.93 -10.44
CA SER A 69 -2.32 7.20 -10.93
C SER A 69 -2.68 7.08 -12.41
N TRP A 70 -3.95 7.29 -12.78
CA TRP A 70 -4.45 6.99 -14.13
C TRP A 70 -4.74 8.24 -14.97
N GLY A 71 -4.42 9.45 -14.48
CA GLY A 71 -4.71 10.68 -15.23
C GLY A 71 -6.20 10.90 -15.50
N ARG A 72 -7.06 10.59 -14.51
CA ARG A 72 -8.53 10.55 -14.66
C ARG A 72 -9.18 11.91 -15.02
N ALA A 73 -8.49 13.02 -14.81
CA ALA A 73 -8.99 14.36 -15.11
C ALA A 73 -7.93 15.18 -15.86
N PRO A 74 -8.33 16.10 -16.75
CA PRO A 74 -7.41 16.95 -17.52
C PRO A 74 -6.62 17.93 -16.65
N SER A 75 -7.13 18.25 -15.46
CA SER A 75 -6.43 19.05 -14.46
C SER A 75 -6.65 18.52 -13.05
N ILE A 76 -5.58 18.55 -12.26
CA ILE A 76 -5.58 18.18 -10.84
C ILE A 76 -5.10 19.39 -10.06
N ARG A 77 -5.85 19.80 -9.04
CA ARG A 77 -5.43 20.84 -8.10
C ARG A 77 -5.03 20.23 -6.78
N ILE A 78 -3.81 20.52 -6.33
CA ILE A 78 -3.39 20.21 -4.95
C ILE A 78 -4.10 21.21 -4.03
N ARG A 79 -4.79 20.69 -3.02
CA ARG A 79 -5.54 21.45 -2.01
C ARG A 79 -4.75 21.59 -0.72
N ASP A 80 -4.01 20.54 -0.37
CA ASP A 80 -3.20 20.46 0.85
C ASP A 80 -2.08 19.42 0.65
N LEU A 81 -1.04 19.46 1.48
CA LEU A 81 0.07 18.49 1.46
C LEU A 81 0.67 18.28 2.86
N THR A 82 1.33 17.14 3.07
CA THR A 82 2.12 16.89 4.29
C THR A 82 3.53 17.46 4.20
N CYS A 83 4.23 17.58 5.33
CA CYS A 83 5.68 17.83 5.35
C CYS A 83 6.40 16.85 4.39
N GLU A 84 7.52 17.29 3.83
CA GLU A 84 8.45 16.43 3.08
C GLU A 84 9.56 15.85 3.97
N CYS A 85 9.38 15.91 5.28
CA CYS A 85 10.35 15.46 6.26
C CYS A 85 10.47 13.93 6.37
N LEU A 86 9.48 13.20 5.84
CA LEU A 86 9.48 11.74 5.75
C LEU A 86 9.72 11.26 4.31
N PRO A 87 10.21 10.02 4.10
CA PRO A 87 10.33 9.44 2.75
C PRO A 87 9.00 9.33 2.01
N THR A 88 7.88 9.26 2.74
CA THR A 88 6.53 9.27 2.18
C THR A 88 5.86 10.61 2.44
N SER A 89 5.40 11.28 1.39
CA SER A 89 4.56 12.47 1.46
C SER A 89 3.18 12.19 0.86
N TYR A 90 2.20 13.01 1.26
CA TYR A 90 0.83 12.92 0.78
C TYR A 90 0.34 14.29 0.32
N GLU A 91 -0.47 14.28 -0.73
CA GLU A 91 -1.14 15.46 -1.30
C GLU A 91 -2.64 15.18 -1.34
N LEU A 92 -3.44 16.12 -0.83
CA LEU A 92 -4.88 16.12 -1.05
C LEU A 92 -5.17 16.77 -2.39
N CYS A 93 -5.70 16.00 -3.33
CA CYS A 93 -5.88 16.40 -4.71
C CYS A 93 -7.36 16.49 -5.07
N ALA A 94 -7.74 17.51 -5.86
CA ALA A 94 -9.07 17.71 -6.40
C ALA A 94 -9.07 17.65 -7.93
N GLY A 95 -10.04 16.95 -8.50
CA GLY A 95 -10.22 16.83 -9.95
C GLY A 95 -11.59 16.26 -10.29
N GLY A 96 -12.24 16.76 -11.35
CA GLY A 96 -13.54 16.24 -11.79
C GLY A 96 -14.65 16.26 -10.72
N GLY A 97 -14.62 17.23 -9.79
CA GLY A 97 -15.57 17.32 -8.67
C GLY A 97 -15.34 16.32 -7.53
N LEU A 98 -14.26 15.54 -7.57
CA LEU A 98 -13.91 14.53 -6.58
C LEU A 98 -12.58 14.86 -5.91
N LEU A 99 -12.35 14.24 -4.75
CA LEU A 99 -11.07 14.27 -4.06
C LEU A 99 -10.41 12.90 -4.06
N HIS A 100 -9.08 12.88 -4.06
CA HIS A 100 -8.27 11.71 -3.80
C HIS A 100 -6.99 12.14 -3.08
N ILE A 101 -6.30 11.19 -2.46
CA ILE A 101 -4.99 11.40 -1.87
C ILE A 101 -3.97 10.80 -2.82
N ARG A 102 -2.97 11.60 -3.20
CA ARG A 102 -1.76 11.09 -3.86
C ARG A 102 -0.72 10.79 -2.79
N ARG A 103 -0.13 9.60 -2.84
CA ARG A 103 1.00 9.19 -2.01
C ARG A 103 2.25 9.08 -2.87
N THR A 104 3.28 9.82 -2.49
CA THR A 104 4.60 9.79 -3.10
C THR A 104 5.57 9.14 -2.13
N GLN A 105 6.16 8.01 -2.53
CA GLN A 105 7.16 7.30 -1.74
C GLN A 105 8.52 7.42 -2.41
N ARG A 106 9.43 8.18 -1.81
CA ARG A 106 10.82 8.31 -2.24
C ARG A 106 11.63 7.11 -1.72
N ARG A 107 12.20 6.32 -2.62
CA ARG A 107 13.03 5.14 -2.31
C ARG A 107 14.38 5.26 -3.03
N PRO A 108 15.43 4.54 -2.59
CA PRO A 108 16.71 4.54 -3.29
C PRO A 108 16.61 4.11 -4.76
N GLN A 109 15.68 3.21 -5.08
CA GLN A 109 15.43 2.70 -6.43
C GLN A 109 14.51 3.61 -7.28
N GLY A 110 14.10 4.76 -6.73
CA GLY A 110 13.24 5.72 -7.40
C GLY A 110 11.96 6.06 -6.62
N THR A 111 11.17 6.95 -7.22
CA THR A 111 9.92 7.44 -6.63
C THR A 111 8.74 6.61 -7.10
N ARG A 112 7.93 6.13 -6.15
CA ARG A 112 6.65 5.45 -6.44
C ARG A 112 5.50 6.37 -6.11
N ILE A 113 4.60 6.58 -7.08
CA ILE A 113 3.37 7.35 -6.92
C ILE A 113 2.18 6.39 -6.95
N SER A 114 1.25 6.58 -6.02
CA SER A 114 -0.02 5.84 -5.96
C SER A 114 -1.15 6.75 -5.48
N GLU A 115 -2.38 6.44 -5.84
CA GLU A 115 -3.57 7.23 -5.46
C GLU A 115 -4.54 6.40 -4.62
N SER A 116 -5.25 7.07 -3.72
CA SER A 116 -6.45 6.51 -3.10
C SER A 116 -7.60 6.43 -4.12
N PRO A 117 -8.71 5.76 -3.79
CA PRO A 117 -9.95 5.94 -4.54
C PRO A 117 -10.33 7.42 -4.63
N TRP A 118 -10.94 7.78 -5.76
CA TRP A 118 -11.50 9.11 -5.99
C TRP A 118 -12.92 9.15 -5.48
N VAL A 119 -13.17 9.95 -4.46
CA VAL A 119 -14.41 9.96 -3.68
C VAL A 119 -15.01 11.36 -3.61
N ARG A 120 -16.24 11.45 -3.09
CA ARG A 120 -16.90 12.74 -2.86
C ARG A 120 -16.10 13.59 -1.88
N THR A 121 -16.24 14.91 -1.96
CA THR A 121 -15.46 15.86 -1.17
C THR A 121 -15.50 15.58 0.33
N ALA A 122 -16.68 15.31 0.90
CA ALA A 122 -16.80 15.02 2.33
C ALA A 122 -16.01 13.77 2.75
N GLU A 123 -16.10 12.68 1.97
CA GLU A 123 -15.37 11.44 2.21
C GLU A 123 -13.85 11.64 2.06
N GLY A 124 -13.43 12.39 1.04
CA GLY A 124 -12.01 12.67 0.80
C GLY A 124 -11.38 13.52 1.90
N LEU A 125 -12.10 14.53 2.41
CA LEU A 125 -11.65 15.32 3.57
C LEU A 125 -11.58 14.47 4.84
N ALA A 126 -12.58 13.63 5.08
CA ALA A 126 -12.56 12.71 6.23
C ALA A 126 -11.36 11.74 6.15
N LEU A 127 -11.06 11.21 4.96
CA LEU A 127 -9.90 10.35 4.74
C LEU A 127 -8.57 11.11 4.96
N TRP A 128 -8.48 12.36 4.50
CA TRP A 128 -7.31 13.22 4.72
C TRP A 128 -7.03 13.43 6.21
N ILE A 129 -8.05 13.83 6.98
CA ILE A 129 -7.94 14.01 8.43
C ILE A 129 -7.53 12.69 9.11
N ALA A 130 -8.18 11.58 8.75
CA ALA A 130 -7.83 10.27 9.29
C ALA A 130 -6.37 9.89 8.99
N LEU A 131 -5.85 10.23 7.81
CA LEU A 131 -4.46 9.99 7.45
C LEU A 131 -3.50 10.82 8.31
N LEU A 132 -3.78 12.11 8.48
CA LEU A 132 -2.98 13.03 9.29
C LEU A 132 -2.92 12.61 10.76
N GLU A 133 -4.02 12.10 11.29
CA GLU A 133 -4.13 11.60 12.67
C GLU A 133 -3.58 10.17 12.84
N GLY A 134 -3.12 9.53 11.77
CA GLY A 134 -2.61 8.16 11.80
C GLY A 134 -3.70 7.08 11.86
N ARG A 135 -4.98 7.46 11.77
CA ARG A 135 -6.13 6.55 11.70
C ARG A 135 -6.31 5.88 10.34
N ALA A 136 -5.63 6.37 9.29
CA ALA A 136 -5.61 5.75 7.96
C ALA A 136 -4.20 5.71 7.37
N ARG A 137 -3.89 4.69 6.54
CA ARG A 137 -2.59 4.56 5.88
C ARG A 137 -2.61 3.82 4.55
#